data_AF-A0A1H9J935-F1
#
_entry.id   AF-A0A1H9J935-F1
#
_cell.length_a   1.000
_cell.length_b   1.000
_cell.length_c   1.000
_cell.angle_alpha   90.00
_cell.angle_beta   90.00
_cell.angle_gamma   90.00
#
_symmetry.space_group_name_H-M   'P 1'
#
loop_
_entity.id
_entity.type
_entity.pdbx_description
1 polymer ?
#
loop_
_entity_poly.entity_id
_entity_poly.type
_entity_poly.pdbx_seq_one_letter_code
_entity_poly.pdbx_strand_id
1 'polypeptide(L)' 'MSAVDIGALVGFCFAAVEFVLFGIFLRRAKAREETGRGPRALNWLRWAQLVIYPVIGSLVGAAVTGKFGG' A
#
# COMPACT_ATOMS: atom_id res chain seq x y z
N MET A 1 13.39 -0.56 17.91
CA MET A 1 12.60 -0.99 16.74
C MET A 1 13.48 -1.85 15.88
N SER A 2 13.02 -3.05 15.50
CA SER A 2 13.76 -3.91 14.57
C SER A 2 13.66 -3.33 13.15
N ALA A 3 14.61 -3.67 12.28
CA ALA A 3 14.55 -3.28 10.86
C ALA A 3 13.31 -3.87 10.15
N VAL A 4 12.75 -4.98 10.65
CA VAL A 4 11.47 -5.54 10.21
C VAL A 4 10.32 -4.58 10.55
N ASP A 5 10.29 -4.05 11.77
CA ASP A 5 9.26 -3.07 12.19
C ASP A 5 9.37 -1.77 11.39
N ILE A 6 10.61 -1.32 11.11
CA ILE A 6 10.85 -0.13 10.28
C ILE A 6 10.35 -0.38 8.85
N GLY A 7 10.68 -1.54 8.28
CA GLY A 7 10.22 -1.93 6.95
C GLY A 7 8.69 -1.99 6.87
N ALA A 8 8.04 -2.61 7.85
CA ALA A 8 6.59 -2.69 7.93
C ALA A 8 5.94 -1.31 8.04
N LEU A 9 6.50 -0.42 8.87
CA LEU A 9 6.01 0.94 9.05
C LEU A 9 6.14 1.76 7.76
N VAL A 10 7.29 1.70 7.10
CA VAL A 10 7.51 2.37 5.81
C VAL A 10 6.54 1.85 4.76
N GLY A 11 6.38 0.53 4.64
CA GLY A 11 5.40 -0.08 3.75
C GLY A 11 3.97 0.37 4.02
N PHE A 12 3.58 0.47 5.30
CA PHE A 12 2.28 1.00 5.70
C PHE A 12 2.10 2.46 5.31
N CYS A 13 3.11 3.31 5.51
CA CYS A 13 3.06 4.72 5.10
C CYS A 13 2.84 4.87 3.59
N PHE A 14 3.56 4.10 2.76
CA PHE A 14 3.34 4.10 1.32
C PHE A 14 1.91 3.67 0.95
N ALA A 15 1.43 2.59 1.56
CA ALA A 15 0.07 2.11 1.32
C ALA A 15 -0.99 3.13 1.71
N ALA A 16 -0.81 3.82 2.83
CA ALA A 16 -1.73 4.86 3.29
C ALA A 16 -1.80 6.03 2.29
N VAL A 17 -0.66 6.48 1.76
CA VAL A 17 -0.59 7.54 0.75
C VAL A 17 -1.30 7.11 -0.53
N GLU A 18 -1.00 5.92 -1.06
CA GLU A 18 -1.68 5.39 -2.25
C GLU A 18 -3.18 5.21 -2.04
N PHE A 19 -3.59 4.80 -0.83
CA PHE A 19 -4.99 4.66 -0.48
C PHE A 19 -5.75 5.98 -0.51
N VAL A 20 -5.13 7.06 -0.06
CA VAL A 20 -5.73 8.40 -0.16
C VAL A 20 -5.78 8.86 -1.62
N LEU A 21 -4.68 8.73 -2.36
CA LEU A 21 -4.59 9.18 -3.76
C LEU A 21 -5.61 8.46 -4.65
N PHE A 22 -5.65 7.12 -4.63
CA PHE A 22 -6.63 6.36 -5.39
C PHE A 22 -8.06 6.63 -4.90
N GLY A 23 -8.27 6.95 -3.62
CA GLY A 23 -9.56 7.41 -3.13
C GLY A 23 -10.01 8.75 -3.70
N ILE A 24 -9.08 9.66 -3.97
CA ILE A 24 -9.38 10.92 -4.66
C ILE A 24 -9.75 10.63 -6.12
N PHE A 25 -9.00 9.76 -6.81
CA PHE A 25 -9.32 9.36 -8.19
C PHE A 25 -10.70 8.70 -8.29
N LEU A 26 -11.04 7.78 -7.39
CA LEU A 26 -12.35 7.14 -7.37
C LEU A 26 -13.48 8.13 -7.08
N ARG A 27 -13.26 9.12 -6.21
CA ARG A 27 -14.21 10.21 -6.00
C ARG A 27 -14.43 11.03 -7.26
N ARG A 28 -13.37 11.35 -8.01
CA ARG A 28 -13.46 12.05 -9.30
C ARG A 28 -14.17 11.23 -10.37
N ALA A 29 -13.89 9.93 -10.47
CA ALA A 29 -14.57 9.03 -11.41
C ALA A 29 -16.06 8.90 -11.07
N LYS A 30 -16.40 8.78 -9.79
CA LYS A 30 -17.80 8.75 -9.32
C LYS A 30 -18.53 10.06 -9.65
N ALA A 31 -17.87 11.21 -9.53
CA ALA A 31 -18.45 12.51 -9.89
C ALA A 31 -18.71 12.65 -11.41
N ARG A 32 -18.07 11.83 -12.24
CA ARG A 32 -18.30 11.72 -13.68
C ARG A 32 -19.29 10.62 -14.06
N GLU A 33 -19.95 10.02 -13.07
CA GLU A 33 -20.87 8.88 -13.23
C GLU A 33 -20.22 7.61 -13.85
N GLU A 34 -18.88 7.56 -13.89
CA GLU A 34 -18.12 6.39 -14.32
C GLU A 34 -18.19 5.32 -13.22
N THR A 35 -19.25 4.50 -13.24
CA THR A 35 -19.53 3.45 -12.23
C THR A 35 -19.25 2.03 -12.73
N GLY A 36 -18.32 1.91 -13.68
CA GLY A 36 -17.94 0.63 -14.30
C GLY A 36 -17.17 -0.34 -13.40
N ARG A 37 -16.77 -1.49 -13.97
CA ARG A 37 -15.94 -2.52 -13.32
C ARG A 37 -14.56 -1.99 -12.89
N GLY A 38 -13.97 -1.05 -13.64
CA GLY A 38 -12.66 -0.47 -13.35
C GLY A 38 -12.57 0.20 -11.97
N PRO A 39 -13.44 1.18 -11.66
CA PRO A 39 -13.50 1.82 -10.34
C PRO A 39 -13.68 0.83 -9.16
N ARG A 40 -14.46 -0.24 -9.34
CA ARG A 40 -14.60 -1.28 -8.31
C ARG A 40 -13.30 -2.07 -8.10
N ALA A 41 -12.63 -2.46 -9.18
CA ALA A 41 -11.35 -3.15 -9.11
C ALA A 41 -10.28 -2.30 -8.45
N LEU A 42 -10.22 -1.00 -8.77
CA LEU A 42 -9.34 -0.02 -8.13
C LEU A 42 -9.61 0.08 -6.62
N ASN A 43 -10.87 0.08 -6.19
CA ASN A 43 -11.21 0.12 -4.77
C ASN A 43 -10.73 -1.15 -4.05
N TRP A 44 -10.92 -2.33 -4.64
CA TRP A 44 -10.42 -3.60 -4.10
C TRP A 44 -8.90 -3.63 -4.01
N LEU A 45 -8.21 -3.23 -5.08
CA LEU A 45 -6.76 -3.14 -5.11
C LEU A 45 -6.23 -2.24 -3.99
N ARG A 46 -6.90 -1.10 -3.75
CA ARG A 46 -6.56 -0.17 -2.68
C ARG A 46 -6.56 -0.81 -1.30
N TRP A 47 -7.58 -1.60 -1.00
CA TRP A 47 -7.67 -2.33 0.26
C TRP A 47 -6.61 -3.43 0.36
N ALA A 48 -6.34 -4.15 -0.73
CA ALA A 48 -5.29 -5.15 -0.77
C ALA A 48 -3.91 -4.53 -0.51
N GLN A 49 -3.63 -3.36 -1.09
CA GLN A 49 -2.37 -2.64 -0.92
C GLN A 49 -2.08 -2.26 0.54
N LEU A 50 -3.10 -1.90 1.33
CA LEU A 50 -2.94 -1.64 2.78
C LEU A 50 -2.36 -2.81 3.56
N VAL A 51 -2.55 -4.04 3.08
CA VAL A 51 -2.02 -5.26 3.71
C VAL A 51 -0.73 -5.71 3.03
N ILE A 52 -0.68 -5.66 1.69
CA ILE A 52 0.46 -6.16 0.91
C ILE A 52 1.73 -5.33 1.16
N TYR A 53 1.65 -4.00 1.16
CA TYR A 53 2.86 -3.18 1.30
C TYR A 53 3.54 -3.28 2.67
N PRO A 54 2.84 -3.32 3.82
CA PRO A 54 3.49 -3.61 5.10
C PRO A 54 4.18 -4.97 5.12
N VAL A 55 3.59 -5.99 4.50
CA VAL A 55 4.19 -7.33 4.39
C VAL A 55 5.43 -7.30 3.50
N ILE A 56 5.37 -6.64 2.35
CA ILE A 56 6.56 -6.47 1.49
C ILE A 56 7.64 -5.67 2.22
N GLY A 57 7.25 -4.59 2.91
CA GLY A 57 8.15 -3.75 3.69
C GLY A 57 8.86 -4.53 4.80
N SER A 58 8.14 -5.39 5.52
CA SER A 58 8.72 -6.24 6.56
C SER A 58 9.71 -7.27 5.99
N LEU A 59 9.38 -7.90 4.86
CA LEU A 59 10.26 -8.82 4.14
C LEU A 59 11.53 -8.13 3.64
N VAL A 60 11.39 -6.92 3.08
CA VAL A 60 12.54 -6.10 2.65
C VAL A 60 13.40 -5.72 3.86
N GLY A 61 12.80 -5.29 4.97
CA GLY A 61 13.50 -5.00 6.22
C GLY A 61 14.28 -6.21 6.74
N ALA A 62 13.68 -7.39 6.72
CA ALA A 62 14.35 -8.64 7.10
C ALA A 62 15.51 -8.97 6.15
N ALA A 63 15.32 -8.86 4.84
CA ALA A 63 16.35 -9.13 3.84
C ALA A 63 17.54 -8.16 3.92
N VAL A 64 17.28 -6.88 4.20
CA VAL A 64 18.33 -5.87 4.43
C VAL A 64 19.11 -6.21 5.69
N THR A 65 18.43 -6.61 6.76
CA THR A 65 19.09 -7.05 8.00
C THR A 65 19.99 -8.26 7.75
N GLY A 66 19.50 -9.28 7.04
CA GLY A 66 20.30 -10.48 6.73
C GLY A 66 21.48 -10.23 5.78
N LYS A 67 21.50 -9.12 5.03
CA LYS A 67 22.62 -8.76 4.13
C LYS A 67 23.63 -7.79 4.74
N PHE A 68 23.20 -6.93 5.67
CA PHE A 68 24.02 -5.83 6.20
C PHE A 68 24.19 -5.84 7.72
N GLY A 69 23.40 -6.61 8.45
CA GLY A 69 23.59 -6.91 9.87
C GLY A 69 24.17 -8.32 9.99
N GLY A 70 25.45 -8.42 10.32
CA GLY A 70 26.10 -9.70 10.66
C GLY A 70 25.52 -10.35 11.90
#